data_AF-A0A7S2U996-F1
#
_entry.id   AF-A0A7S2U996-F1
#
_cell.length_a   1.000
_cell.length_b   1.000
_cell.length_c   1.000
_cell.angle_alpha   90.00
_cell.angle_beta   90.00
_cell.angle_gamma   90.00
#
_symmetry.space_group_name_H-M   'P 1'
#
loop_
_entity.id
_entity.type
_entity.pdbx_description
1 polymer ?
#
loop_
_entity_poly.entity_id
_entity_poly.type
_entity_poly.pdbx_seq_one_letter_code
_entity_poly.pdbx_strand_id
1 'polypeptide(L)'
;HSEFLDMIQSTAHQVLPSPTNDTEMEQQQLQPKWLLWCAKEHNMEWHMGNESRPEGMLIKKSESHCITPGLTRAYTVGMHTSQIPWGNHMKIHIKAKACKGDQVYEGANCLTILNDRPSALRARTVTSAGMAGVGEVKTSQALQTELWNVAKHSFAINRKDAIHTKTYLKDHEGVIALENLIGQCTHGHSCKDKARTALLNIIKNNQVDLTTTRPSGEP
;
A
#
# COMPACT_ATOMS: atom_id res chain seq x y z
N HIS A 1 -10.64 -11.01 1.26
CA HIS A 1 -10.76 -9.54 1.10
C HIS A 1 -12.10 -9.00 1.60
N SER A 2 -13.24 -9.65 1.29
CA SER A 2 -14.56 -9.27 1.83
C SER A 2 -14.55 -9.10 3.36
N GLU A 3 -14.04 -10.08 4.10
CA GLU A 3 -13.97 -10.01 5.57
C GLU A 3 -13.23 -8.77 6.11
N PHE A 4 -12.19 -8.30 5.41
CA PHE A 4 -11.47 -7.10 5.81
C PHE A 4 -12.32 -5.86 5.59
N LEU A 5 -12.95 -5.74 4.42
CA LEU A 5 -13.85 -4.64 4.12
C LEU A 5 -15.05 -4.64 5.07
N ASP A 6 -15.64 -5.81 5.33
CA ASP A 6 -16.76 -6.00 6.24
C ASP A 6 -16.38 -5.56 7.66
N MET A 7 -15.18 -5.92 8.13
CA MET A 7 -14.68 -5.49 9.43
C MET A 7 -14.50 -3.97 9.49
N ILE A 8 -13.88 -3.36 8.49
CA ILE A 8 -13.67 -1.90 8.44
C ILE A 8 -15.01 -1.17 8.40
N GLN A 9 -15.93 -1.61 7.53
CA GLN A 9 -17.25 -1.01 7.35
C GLN A 9 -18.10 -1.18 8.60
N SER A 10 -18.16 -2.38 9.18
CA SER A 10 -18.90 -2.64 10.42
C SER A 10 -18.37 -1.78 11.57
N THR A 11 -17.04 -1.73 11.74
CA THR A 11 -16.41 -0.87 12.75
C THR A 11 -16.75 0.60 12.51
N ALA A 12 -16.65 1.07 11.26
CA ALA A 12 -16.99 2.45 10.91
C ALA A 12 -18.46 2.76 11.23
N HIS A 13 -19.39 1.87 10.90
CA HIS A 13 -20.83 2.05 11.16
C HIS A 13 -21.19 2.01 12.65
N GLN A 14 -20.50 1.21 13.44
CA GLN A 14 -20.73 1.12 14.89
C GLN A 14 -20.22 2.36 15.63
N VAL A 15 -19.15 2.97 15.12
CA VAL A 15 -18.37 3.95 15.87
C VAL A 15 -18.62 5.37 15.37
N LEU A 16 -18.81 5.55 14.06
CA LEU A 16 -19.07 6.87 13.49
C LEU A 16 -20.59 7.14 13.52
N PRO A 17 -21.01 8.32 13.98
CA PRO A 17 -22.42 8.67 14.04
C PRO A 17 -23.03 8.63 12.63
N SER A 18 -24.25 8.07 12.55
CA SER A 18 -25.07 8.18 11.35
C SER A 18 -25.56 9.62 11.18
N PRO A 19 -25.78 10.10 9.95
CA PRO A 19 -26.40 11.39 9.72
C PRO A 19 -27.83 11.36 10.29
N THR A 20 -28.05 11.95 11.46
CA THR A 20 -29.39 12.12 12.04
C THR A 20 -29.96 13.48 11.65
N ASN A 21 -31.30 13.57 11.59
CA ASN A 21 -32.02 14.83 11.38
C ASN A 21 -31.70 15.80 12.53
N ASP A 22 -31.61 17.09 12.22
CA ASP A 22 -30.99 18.21 12.97
C ASP A 22 -31.33 18.39 14.48
N THR A 23 -32.21 17.57 15.04
CA THR A 23 -32.74 17.70 16.41
C THR A 23 -31.88 17.09 17.53
N GLU A 24 -30.82 16.32 17.25
CA GLU A 24 -29.99 15.65 18.27
C GLU A 24 -28.55 16.21 18.37
N MET A 25 -28.36 17.52 18.18
CA MET A 25 -27.02 18.13 18.16
C MET A 25 -26.26 18.06 19.49
N GLU A 26 -26.93 17.96 20.64
CA GLU A 26 -26.29 18.14 21.95
C GLU A 26 -25.53 16.89 22.45
N GLN A 27 -25.89 15.68 21.99
CA GLN A 27 -25.16 14.43 22.32
C GLN A 27 -24.01 14.09 21.34
N GLN A 28 -23.87 14.83 20.23
CA GLN A 28 -22.85 14.57 19.20
C GLN A 28 -21.43 15.05 19.56
N GLN A 29 -21.25 15.83 20.63
CA GLN A 29 -19.92 16.36 20.99
C GLN A 29 -18.92 15.27 21.43
N LEU A 30 -19.42 14.12 21.89
CA LEU A 30 -18.62 12.99 22.36
C LEU A 30 -18.60 11.84 21.36
N GLN A 31 -18.75 12.07 20.05
CA GLN A 31 -18.61 11.02 19.03
C GLN A 31 -17.36 11.23 18.16
N PRO A 32 -16.62 10.16 17.82
CA PRO A 32 -15.45 10.29 16.97
C PRO A 32 -15.86 10.77 15.58
N LYS A 33 -15.11 11.71 15.03
CA LYS A 33 -15.36 12.28 13.71
C LYS A 33 -14.62 11.53 12.61
N TRP A 34 -13.54 10.84 12.98
CA TRP A 34 -12.75 10.00 12.08
C TRP A 34 -12.09 8.81 12.79
N LEU A 35 -11.79 7.80 11.99
CA LEU A 35 -11.03 6.60 12.36
C LEU A 35 -9.95 6.33 11.33
N LEU A 36 -8.81 5.85 11.82
CA LEU A 36 -7.71 5.36 10.99
C LEU A 36 -7.48 3.88 11.30
N TRP A 37 -7.26 3.07 10.27
CA TRP A 37 -6.73 1.72 10.42
C TRP A 37 -5.34 1.64 9.81
N CYS A 38 -4.45 0.99 10.52
CA CYS A 38 -3.03 0.92 10.21
C CYS A 38 -2.58 -0.53 10.08
N ALA A 39 -2.32 -0.97 8.85
CA ALA A 39 -1.62 -2.21 8.57
C ALA A 39 -0.13 -2.06 8.87
N LYS A 40 0.28 -2.46 10.08
CA LYS A 40 1.68 -2.38 10.52
C LYS A 40 2.38 -3.74 10.48
N GLU A 41 1.67 -4.76 10.93
CA GLU A 41 2.18 -6.11 11.08
C GLU A 41 1.61 -7.05 10.02
N HIS A 42 2.27 -8.19 9.82
CA HIS A 42 1.83 -9.25 8.89
C HIS A 42 1.64 -8.80 7.44
N ASN A 43 2.28 -7.72 7.02
CA ASN A 43 2.27 -7.28 5.64
C ASN A 43 3.00 -8.29 4.75
N MET A 44 2.61 -8.31 3.48
CA MET A 44 3.26 -9.12 2.48
C MET A 44 3.88 -8.23 1.41
N GLU A 45 5.04 -8.63 0.90
CA GLU A 45 5.57 -8.07 -0.33
C GLU A 45 5.67 -9.16 -1.39
N TRP A 46 5.15 -8.87 -2.59
CA TRP A 46 5.40 -9.66 -3.78
C TRP A 46 6.61 -9.10 -4.51
N HIS A 47 7.58 -9.96 -4.79
CA HIS A 47 8.79 -9.65 -5.52
C HIS A 47 8.75 -10.42 -6.83
N MET A 48 9.05 -9.74 -7.94
CA MET A 48 8.99 -10.35 -9.28
C MET A 48 9.88 -11.61 -9.40
N GLY A 49 10.94 -11.72 -8.58
CA GLY A 49 11.81 -12.89 -8.52
C GLY A 49 12.67 -13.07 -9.77
N ASN A 50 13.34 -14.21 -9.85
CA ASN A 50 14.11 -14.65 -11.03
C ASN A 50 13.30 -15.66 -11.86
N GLU A 51 13.88 -16.17 -12.95
CA GLU A 51 13.20 -17.10 -13.86
C GLU A 51 12.83 -18.45 -13.24
N SER A 52 13.47 -18.87 -12.15
CA SER A 52 13.13 -20.15 -11.50
C SER A 52 11.80 -20.13 -10.74
N ARG A 53 11.19 -18.95 -10.59
CA ARG A 53 9.88 -18.76 -9.95
C ARG A 53 8.99 -17.90 -10.84
N PRO A 54 8.22 -18.50 -11.76
CA PRO A 54 7.41 -17.75 -12.72
C PRO A 54 6.33 -16.90 -12.04
N GLU A 55 5.84 -17.29 -10.86
CA GLU A 55 4.88 -16.53 -10.07
C GLU A 55 5.51 -15.41 -9.22
N GLY A 56 6.85 -15.32 -9.18
CA GLY A 56 7.60 -14.48 -8.26
C GLY A 56 7.70 -15.08 -6.85
N MET A 57 7.96 -14.23 -5.86
CA MET A 57 8.12 -14.64 -4.46
C MET A 57 7.32 -13.73 -3.54
N LEU A 58 6.76 -14.31 -2.49
CA LEU A 58 6.10 -13.56 -1.42
C LEU A 58 7.00 -13.52 -0.18
N ILE A 59 7.04 -12.41 0.53
CA ILE A 59 7.79 -12.30 1.78
C ILE A 59 6.91 -11.68 2.86
N LYS A 60 7.04 -12.18 4.10
CA LYS A 60 6.43 -11.51 5.26
C LYS A 60 7.28 -10.28 5.60
N LYS A 61 6.61 -9.16 5.82
CA LYS A 61 7.21 -7.91 6.26
C LYS A 61 6.44 -7.38 7.46
N SER A 62 7.18 -7.02 8.48
CA SER A 62 6.67 -6.18 9.56
C SER A 62 7.35 -4.83 9.43
N GLU A 63 6.56 -3.78 9.44
CA GLU A 63 7.06 -2.41 9.31
C GLU A 63 6.90 -1.70 10.65
N SER A 64 7.78 -0.75 10.94
CA SER A 64 7.64 0.09 12.14
C SER A 64 6.52 1.13 12.01
N HIS A 65 5.89 1.23 10.84
CA HIS A 65 4.94 2.27 10.47
C HIS A 65 3.76 1.72 9.65
N CYS A 66 2.69 2.50 9.52
CA CYS A 66 1.58 2.19 8.63
C CYS A 66 2.03 2.30 7.18
N ILE A 67 1.95 1.21 6.43
CA ILE A 67 2.20 1.28 4.99
C ILE A 67 1.01 1.93 4.30
N THR A 68 1.28 2.79 3.32
CA THR A 68 0.24 3.53 2.57
C THR A 68 -0.92 2.66 2.05
N PRO A 69 -0.69 1.50 1.40
CA PRO A 69 -1.80 0.67 0.91
C PRO A 69 -2.64 0.04 2.02
N GLY A 70 -2.17 0.07 3.28
CA GLY A 70 -2.92 -0.40 4.43
C GLY A 70 -3.27 0.70 5.43
N LEU A 71 -3.22 1.97 5.01
CA LEU A 71 -3.77 3.09 5.76
C LEU A 71 -5.20 3.36 5.27
N THR A 72 -6.18 2.86 6.00
CA THR A 72 -7.60 3.10 5.69
C THR A 72 -8.14 4.20 6.59
N ARG A 73 -9.07 5.03 6.06
CA ARG A 73 -9.67 6.14 6.80
C ARG A 73 -11.19 6.06 6.68
N ALA A 74 -11.88 6.36 7.77
CA ALA A 74 -13.32 6.64 7.77
C ALA A 74 -13.57 7.97 8.46
N TYR A 75 -14.59 8.69 8.03
CA TYR A 75 -14.95 9.98 8.58
C TYR A 75 -16.45 10.24 8.46
N THR A 76 -16.93 11.10 9.34
CA THR A 76 -18.33 11.56 9.38
C THR A 76 -18.63 12.62 8.32
N VAL A 77 -19.90 12.79 7.98
CA VAL A 77 -20.36 13.86 7.07
C VAL A 77 -20.02 15.23 7.68
N GLY A 78 -19.57 16.17 6.83
CA GLY A 78 -19.17 17.51 7.26
C GLY A 78 -17.77 17.60 7.87
N MET A 79 -17.05 16.48 8.00
CA MET A 79 -15.67 16.49 8.46
C MET A 79 -14.73 17.02 7.37
N HIS A 80 -13.83 17.95 7.73
CA HIS A 80 -12.81 18.46 6.83
C HIS A 80 -11.49 17.66 6.98
N THR A 81 -10.81 17.37 5.86
CA THR A 81 -9.58 16.56 5.86
C THR A 81 -8.44 17.14 6.70
N SER A 82 -8.42 18.46 6.91
CA SER A 82 -7.45 19.13 7.80
C SER A 82 -7.61 18.74 9.29
N GLN A 83 -8.75 18.17 9.68
CA GLN A 83 -9.00 17.68 11.04
C GLN A 83 -8.46 16.25 11.24
N ILE A 84 -8.05 15.56 10.18
CA ILE A 84 -7.33 14.28 10.25
C ILE A 84 -5.83 14.59 10.42
N PRO A 85 -5.10 13.92 11.33
CA PRO A 85 -3.66 14.06 11.46
C PRO A 85 -2.96 13.89 10.11
N TRP A 86 -2.50 15.01 9.55
CA TRP A 86 -1.79 15.02 8.28
C TRP A 86 -0.29 14.94 8.49
N GLY A 87 0.41 14.32 7.54
CA GLY A 87 1.86 14.24 7.51
C GLY A 87 2.36 13.02 6.77
N ASN A 88 3.68 12.79 6.88
CA ASN A 88 4.30 11.58 6.36
C ASN A 88 3.57 10.35 6.94
N HIS A 89 3.08 9.45 6.08
CA HIS A 89 2.38 8.23 6.48
C HIS A 89 3.20 7.40 7.49
N MET A 90 4.53 7.47 7.40
CA MET A 90 5.44 6.86 8.36
C MET A 90 5.28 7.37 9.79
N LYS A 91 4.75 8.58 9.98
CA LYS A 91 4.59 9.25 11.28
C LYS A 91 3.13 9.33 11.74
N ILE A 92 2.18 8.85 10.94
CA ILE A 92 0.75 9.03 11.25
C ILE A 92 0.36 8.28 12.54
N HIS A 93 0.93 7.10 12.76
CA HIS A 93 0.75 6.29 13.97
C HIS A 93 1.33 6.93 15.24
N ILE A 94 2.25 7.89 15.09
CA ILE A 94 2.81 8.65 16.22
C ILE A 94 1.90 9.83 16.57
N LYS A 95 1.28 10.44 15.55
CA LYS A 95 0.42 11.62 15.71
C LYS A 95 -1.00 11.28 16.14
N ALA A 96 -1.54 10.17 15.62
CA ALA A 96 -2.85 9.69 16.00
C ALA A 96 -2.76 8.86 17.28
N LYS A 97 -3.65 9.12 18.24
CA LYS A 97 -3.74 8.31 19.46
C LYS A 97 -4.28 6.93 19.09
N ALA A 98 -3.71 5.88 19.66
CA ALA A 98 -4.29 4.54 19.55
C ALA A 98 -5.69 4.52 20.18
N CYS A 99 -6.64 3.82 19.55
CA CYS A 99 -7.89 3.45 20.23
C CYS A 99 -7.50 2.54 21.42
N LYS A 100 -7.99 2.76 22.65
CA LYS A 100 -7.61 1.86 23.77
C LYS A 100 -8.57 0.69 23.88
N GLY A 101 -8.05 -0.52 23.71
CA GLY A 101 -8.81 -1.77 23.82
C GLY A 101 -9.76 -2.01 22.63
N ASP A 102 -10.65 -3.00 22.78
CA ASP A 102 -11.71 -3.31 21.81
C ASP A 102 -12.84 -2.26 21.83
N GLN A 103 -12.82 -1.34 22.78
CA GLN A 103 -13.78 -0.25 22.88
C GLN A 103 -13.19 0.98 22.21
N VAL A 104 -13.71 1.30 21.03
CA VAL A 104 -13.49 2.62 20.46
C VAL A 104 -14.21 3.61 21.38
N TYR A 105 -13.46 4.36 22.19
CA TYR A 105 -14.05 5.32 23.11
C TYR A 105 -15.05 6.21 22.38
N GLU A 106 -16.19 6.43 23.04
CA GLU A 106 -17.10 7.55 22.79
C GLU A 106 -16.25 8.83 22.68
N GLY A 107 -16.09 9.33 21.46
CA GLY A 107 -15.62 10.70 21.19
C GLY A 107 -14.20 10.86 20.69
N ALA A 108 -13.38 9.81 20.75
CA ALA A 108 -11.98 9.95 20.40
C ALA A 108 -11.69 9.53 18.96
N ASN A 109 -11.46 10.52 18.11
CA ASN A 109 -10.66 10.44 16.91
C ASN A 109 -9.38 9.59 17.13
N CYS A 110 -9.30 8.38 16.59
CA CYS A 110 -8.24 7.43 16.95
C CYS A 110 -7.76 6.54 15.79
N LEU A 111 -6.65 5.83 16.04
CA LEU A 111 -6.01 4.89 15.13
C LEU A 111 -6.05 3.47 15.71
N THR A 112 -6.50 2.53 14.91
CA THR A 112 -6.48 1.09 15.21
C THR A 112 -5.36 0.43 14.43
N ILE A 113 -4.55 -0.40 15.10
CA ILE A 113 -3.51 -1.20 14.45
C ILE A 113 -4.10 -2.56 14.10
N LEU A 114 -3.97 -2.95 12.84
CA LEU A 114 -4.44 -4.23 12.31
C LEU A 114 -3.31 -5.26 12.42
N ASN A 115 -3.39 -6.12 13.43
CA ASN A 115 -2.34 -7.10 13.75
C ASN A 115 -2.82 -8.56 13.67
N ASP A 116 -4.11 -8.80 13.52
CA ASP A 116 -4.69 -10.15 13.52
C ASP A 116 -4.56 -10.88 12.17
N ARG A 117 -4.36 -10.12 11.08
CA ARG A 117 -4.30 -10.68 9.73
C ARG A 117 -3.44 -9.84 8.77
N PRO A 118 -2.92 -10.46 7.69
CA PRO A 118 -2.35 -9.74 6.57
C PRO A 118 -3.37 -8.77 5.99
N SER A 119 -3.08 -7.48 6.09
CA SER A 119 -3.98 -6.40 5.71
C SER A 119 -3.50 -5.62 4.49
N ALA A 120 -2.25 -5.84 4.07
CA ALA A 120 -1.73 -5.26 2.85
C ALA A 120 -0.68 -6.14 2.17
N LEU A 121 -0.73 -6.13 0.84
CA LEU A 121 0.24 -6.76 -0.05
C LEU A 121 0.80 -5.69 -0.98
N ARG A 122 2.14 -5.54 -0.99
CA ARG A 122 2.84 -4.57 -1.84
C ARG A 122 3.63 -5.29 -2.93
N ALA A 123 3.45 -4.87 -4.18
CA ALA A 123 4.31 -5.29 -5.27
C ALA A 123 5.65 -4.52 -5.27
N ARG A 124 6.75 -5.24 -5.48
CA ARG A 124 8.11 -4.73 -5.69
C ARG A 124 8.58 -5.18 -7.06
N THR A 125 8.61 -4.25 -8.00
CA THR A 125 9.11 -4.45 -9.35
C THR A 125 10.54 -3.94 -9.46
N VAL A 126 11.25 -4.40 -10.50
CA VAL A 126 12.64 -4.01 -10.77
C VAL A 126 12.76 -2.50 -11.02
N THR A 127 11.69 -1.83 -11.44
CA THR A 127 11.68 -0.38 -11.67
C THR A 127 11.33 0.46 -10.42
N SER A 128 11.00 -0.17 -9.29
CA SER A 128 10.63 0.56 -8.08
C SER A 128 11.85 1.22 -7.40
N ALA A 129 11.68 2.47 -6.94
CA ALA A 129 12.76 3.26 -6.34
C ALA A 129 13.39 2.55 -5.13
N GLY A 130 14.67 2.16 -5.27
CA GLY A 130 15.44 1.51 -4.22
C GLY A 130 15.62 -0.01 -4.35
N MET A 131 15.76 -0.51 -5.59
CA MET A 131 15.97 -1.90 -6.05
C MET A 131 16.88 -2.86 -5.24
N ALA A 132 17.44 -2.45 -4.10
CA ALA A 132 18.16 -3.32 -3.19
C ALA A 132 17.24 -4.47 -2.71
N GLY A 133 17.61 -5.70 -3.06
CA GLY A 133 16.97 -6.92 -2.56
C GLY A 133 15.73 -7.39 -3.31
N VAL A 134 15.39 -6.79 -4.47
CA VAL A 134 14.32 -7.34 -5.33
C VAL A 134 14.83 -8.62 -5.99
N GLY A 135 14.36 -9.78 -5.51
CA GLY A 135 14.69 -11.10 -6.09
C GLY A 135 15.73 -11.94 -5.31
N GLU A 136 16.36 -11.41 -4.26
CA GLU A 136 17.38 -12.14 -3.47
C GLU A 136 16.88 -12.66 -2.11
N VAL A 137 15.57 -12.76 -1.92
CA VAL A 137 15.03 -13.21 -0.62
C VAL A 137 15.00 -14.74 -0.56
N LYS A 138 15.86 -15.32 0.30
CA LYS A 138 15.81 -16.75 0.61
C LYS A 138 14.57 -17.05 1.44
N THR A 139 13.73 -17.94 0.93
CA THR A 139 12.49 -18.37 1.57
C THR A 139 12.25 -19.84 1.26
N SER A 140 11.82 -20.61 2.27
CA SER A 140 11.60 -22.05 2.10
C SER A 140 10.37 -22.31 1.22
N GLN A 141 10.36 -23.44 0.52
CA GLN A 141 9.23 -23.81 -0.34
C GLN A 141 7.92 -23.99 0.46
N ALA A 142 8.03 -24.49 1.69
CA ALA A 142 6.89 -24.62 2.61
C ALA A 142 6.29 -23.25 2.95
N LEU A 143 7.14 -22.27 3.34
CA LEU A 143 6.69 -20.91 3.63
C LEU A 143 6.08 -20.23 2.40
N GLN A 144 6.62 -20.45 1.21
CA GLN A 144 6.02 -19.92 -0.02
C GLN A 144 4.65 -20.52 -0.31
N THR A 145 4.46 -21.80 -0.04
CA THR A 145 3.15 -22.44 -0.19
C THR A 145 2.13 -21.82 0.76
N GLU A 146 2.50 -21.62 2.02
CA GLU A 146 1.68 -20.91 3.00
C GLU A 146 1.35 -19.48 2.55
N LEU A 147 2.35 -18.71 2.14
CA LEU A 147 2.15 -17.32 1.71
C LEU A 147 1.29 -17.20 0.47
N TRP A 148 1.44 -18.07 -0.52
CA TRP A 148 0.56 -18.07 -1.69
C TRP A 148 -0.87 -18.47 -1.33
N ASN A 149 -1.07 -19.35 -0.34
CA ASN A 149 -2.39 -19.63 0.18
C ASN A 149 -2.99 -18.38 0.84
N VAL A 150 -2.24 -17.65 1.65
CA VAL A 150 -2.68 -16.37 2.23
C VAL A 150 -3.00 -15.35 1.12
N ALA A 151 -2.13 -15.19 0.12
CA ALA A 151 -2.36 -14.29 -1.00
C ALA A 151 -3.70 -14.57 -1.72
N LYS A 152 -3.97 -15.85 -1.96
CA LYS A 152 -5.22 -16.31 -2.59
C LYS A 152 -6.45 -16.00 -1.73
N HIS A 153 -6.44 -16.34 -0.45
CA HIS A 153 -7.65 -16.22 0.39
C HIS A 153 -7.86 -14.78 0.89
N SER A 154 -6.80 -14.10 1.33
CA SER A 154 -6.88 -12.76 1.91
C SER A 154 -7.01 -11.67 0.83
N PHE A 155 -6.29 -11.79 -0.28
CA PHE A 155 -6.21 -10.75 -1.31
C PHE A 155 -6.81 -11.14 -2.66
N ALA A 156 -7.36 -12.35 -2.79
CA ALA A 156 -7.86 -12.89 -4.07
C ALA A 156 -6.79 -12.94 -5.18
N ILE A 157 -5.50 -12.99 -4.81
CA ILE A 157 -4.39 -13.07 -5.77
C ILE A 157 -3.94 -14.51 -5.89
N ASN A 158 -4.21 -15.13 -7.04
CA ASN A 158 -3.73 -16.48 -7.33
C ASN A 158 -2.40 -16.46 -8.10
N ARG A 159 -1.70 -17.62 -8.13
CA ARG A 159 -0.39 -17.73 -8.80
C ARG A 159 -0.45 -17.47 -10.30
N LYS A 160 -1.55 -17.85 -10.98
CA LYS A 160 -1.70 -17.66 -12.42
C LYS A 160 -1.71 -16.18 -12.78
N ASP A 161 -2.43 -15.37 -12.01
CA ASP A 161 -2.49 -13.92 -12.21
C ASP A 161 -1.14 -13.26 -11.92
N ALA A 162 -0.41 -13.74 -10.90
CA ALA A 162 0.94 -13.27 -10.61
C ALA A 162 1.94 -13.61 -11.73
N ILE A 163 1.84 -14.80 -12.34
CA ILE A 163 2.63 -15.17 -13.52
C ILE A 163 2.32 -14.22 -14.68
N HIS A 164 1.04 -14.02 -14.99
CA HIS A 164 0.64 -13.09 -16.06
C HIS A 164 1.16 -11.67 -15.81
N THR A 165 1.02 -11.19 -14.57
CA THR A 165 1.51 -9.87 -14.16
C THR A 165 3.03 -9.77 -14.32
N LYS A 166 3.78 -10.80 -13.91
CA LYS A 166 5.24 -10.86 -14.10
C LYS A 166 5.60 -10.79 -15.59
N THR A 167 4.96 -11.60 -16.42
CA THR A 167 5.21 -11.63 -17.87
C THR A 167 4.97 -10.25 -18.46
N TYR A 168 3.81 -9.63 -18.19
CA TYR A 168 3.52 -8.28 -18.65
C TYR A 168 4.57 -7.26 -18.21
N LEU A 169 4.95 -7.27 -16.93
CA LEU A 169 5.96 -6.35 -16.39
C LEU A 169 7.34 -6.55 -17.02
N LYS A 170 7.68 -7.80 -17.38
CA LYS A 170 8.92 -8.12 -18.08
C LYS A 170 8.90 -7.66 -19.52
N ASP A 171 7.81 -7.92 -20.24
CA ASP A 171 7.66 -7.52 -21.63
C ASP A 171 7.70 -5.98 -21.80
N HIS A 172 7.32 -5.24 -20.76
CA HIS A 172 7.29 -3.78 -20.76
C HIS A 172 8.36 -3.14 -19.87
N GLU A 173 9.36 -3.90 -19.39
CA GLU A 173 10.30 -3.47 -18.36
C GLU A 173 11.07 -2.20 -18.77
N GLY A 174 11.50 -2.11 -20.04
CA GLY A 174 12.21 -0.95 -20.57
C GLY A 174 11.36 0.32 -20.61
N VAL A 175 10.11 0.24 -21.07
CA VAL A 175 9.19 1.39 -21.13
C VAL A 175 8.84 1.87 -19.73
N ILE A 176 8.52 0.94 -18.82
CA ILE A 176 8.25 1.24 -17.42
C ILE A 176 9.48 1.91 -16.77
N ALA A 177 10.70 1.46 -17.10
CA ALA A 177 11.92 2.09 -16.59
C ALA A 177 12.11 3.52 -17.10
N LEU A 178 11.78 3.78 -18.37
CA LEU A 178 11.79 5.10 -18.96
C LEU A 178 10.79 6.05 -18.29
N GLU A 179 9.54 5.62 -18.13
CA GLU A 179 8.52 6.40 -17.42
C GLU A 179 8.93 6.71 -15.97
N ASN A 180 9.46 5.71 -15.26
CA ASN A 180 9.98 5.91 -13.90
C ASN A 180 11.16 6.88 -13.87
N LEU A 181 12.02 6.86 -14.89
CA LEU A 181 13.16 7.77 -15.01
C LEU A 181 12.69 9.21 -15.21
N ILE A 182 11.70 9.41 -16.10
CA ILE A 182 11.08 10.72 -16.36
C ILE A 182 10.42 11.25 -15.09
N GLY A 183 9.72 10.39 -14.34
CA GLY A 183 9.07 10.76 -13.09
C GLY A 183 10.02 11.03 -11.92
N GLN A 184 11.31 10.65 -12.00
CA GLN A 184 12.25 10.97 -10.93
C GLN A 184 12.47 12.48 -10.82
N CYS A 185 12.74 12.93 -9.59
CA CYS A 185 13.06 14.33 -9.31
C CYS A 185 11.91 15.32 -9.64
N THR A 186 10.70 14.84 -9.85
CA THR A 186 9.47 15.64 -9.91
C THR A 186 8.96 15.97 -8.50
N HIS A 187 8.02 16.91 -8.37
CA HIS A 187 7.48 17.30 -7.06
C HIS A 187 6.90 16.10 -6.31
N GLY A 188 7.39 15.84 -5.10
CA GLY A 188 6.96 14.70 -4.28
C GLY A 188 7.69 13.38 -4.56
N HIS A 189 8.59 13.34 -5.55
CA HIS A 189 9.37 12.15 -5.90
C HIS A 189 10.84 12.26 -5.48
N SER A 190 11.40 11.16 -4.99
CA SER A 190 12.81 11.10 -4.57
C SER A 190 13.73 11.14 -5.78
N CYS A 191 14.77 11.99 -5.73
CA CYS A 191 15.85 12.03 -6.71
C CYS A 191 17.05 11.24 -6.15
N LYS A 192 17.33 10.04 -6.69
CA LYS A 192 18.45 9.20 -6.22
C LYS A 192 19.31 8.78 -7.41
N ASP A 193 20.55 9.25 -7.46
CA ASP A 193 21.47 8.94 -8.58
C ASP A 193 21.63 7.44 -8.82
N LYS A 194 21.74 6.65 -7.75
CA LYS A 194 21.81 5.18 -7.87
C LYS A 194 20.59 4.58 -8.57
N ALA A 195 19.39 5.11 -8.28
CA ALA A 195 18.16 4.65 -8.93
C ALA A 195 18.11 5.10 -10.40
N ARG A 196 18.55 6.34 -10.69
CA ARG A 196 18.67 6.86 -12.05
C ARG A 196 19.59 5.99 -12.91
N THR A 197 20.80 5.68 -12.43
CA THR A 197 21.75 4.82 -13.13
C THR A 197 21.18 3.43 -13.39
N ALA A 198 20.49 2.86 -12.41
CA ALA A 198 19.85 1.56 -12.56
C ALA A 198 18.75 1.55 -13.65
N LEU A 199 17.89 2.58 -13.67
CA LEU A 199 16.86 2.71 -14.71
C LEU A 199 17.47 2.87 -16.10
N LEU A 200 18.51 3.70 -16.24
CA LEU A 200 19.23 3.86 -17.50
C LEU A 200 19.81 2.54 -18.02
N ASN A 201 20.33 1.69 -17.13
CA ASN A 201 20.82 0.36 -17.50
C ASN A 201 19.69 -0.55 -18.00
N ILE A 202 18.52 -0.52 -17.34
CA ILE A 202 17.34 -1.30 -17.77
C ILE A 202 16.87 -0.84 -19.16
N ILE A 203 16.77 0.47 -19.38
CA ILE A 203 16.37 1.07 -20.66
C ILE A 203 17.33 0.63 -21.77
N LYS A 204 18.65 0.75 -21.52
CA LYS A 204 19.70 0.33 -22.47
C LYS A 204 19.62 -1.16 -22.80
N ASN A 205 19.43 -2.02 -21.79
CA ASN A 205 19.37 -3.47 -21.99
C ASN A 205 18.12 -3.90 -22.76
N ASN A 206 17.03 -3.15 -22.65
CA ASN A 206 15.77 -3.42 -23.36
C ASN A 206 15.66 -2.69 -24.72
N GLN A 207 16.73 -2.01 -25.17
CA GLN A 207 16.79 -1.30 -26.47
C GLN A 207 15.64 -0.30 -26.67
N VAL A 208 15.14 0.31 -25.60
CA VAL A 208 14.10 1.33 -25.71
C VAL A 208 14.70 2.61 -26.25
N ASP A 209 14.18 3.08 -27.38
CA ASP A 209 14.55 4.35 -27.98
C ASP A 209 14.10 5.51 -27.10
N LEU A 210 15.03 6.37 -26.70
CA LEU A 210 14.76 7.54 -25.86
C LEU A 210 14.10 8.68 -26.64
N THR A 211 14.08 8.62 -27.98
CA THR A 211 13.57 9.70 -28.83
C THR A 211 12.07 9.60 -29.11
N THR A 212 11.46 8.42 -28.91
CA THR A 212 10.06 8.13 -29.25
C THR A 212 9.03 8.60 -28.22
N THR A 213 9.45 9.14 -27.06
CA THR A 213 8.52 9.49 -25.97
C THR A 213 8.41 10.97 -25.65
N ARG A 214 8.83 11.90 -26.54
CA ARG A 214 8.33 13.28 -26.41
C ARG A 214 6.91 13.32 -26.99
N PRO A 215 5.86 13.55 -26.18
CA PRO A 215 4.58 13.93 -26.74
C PRO A 215 4.82 15.17 -27.58
N SER A 216 4.52 15.09 -28.86
CA SER A 216 4.54 16.21 -29.78
C SER A 216 3.42 17.18 -29.40
N GLY A 217 3.66 17.98 -28.37
CA GLY A 217 2.76 19.05 -27.95
C GLY A 217 2.30 18.93 -26.51
N GLU A 218 3.07 19.50 -25.60
CA GLU A 218 2.53 20.33 -24.52
C GLU A 218 3.41 21.60 -24.45
N PRO A 219 2.79 22.80 -24.42
CA PRO A 219 3.46 24.09 -24.53
C PRO A 219 4.33 24.47 -23.32
#